data_AF-S0KNU3-F1
#
_entry.id   AF-S0KNU3-F1
#
_cell.length_a   1.000
_cell.length_b   1.000
_cell.length_c   1.000
_cell.angle_alpha   90.00
_cell.angle_beta   90.00
_cell.angle_gamma   90.00
#
_symmetry.space_group_name_H-M   'P 1'
#
loop_
_entity.id
_entity.type
_entity.pdbx_description
1 polymer ?
#
loop_
_entity_poly.entity_id
_entity_poly.type
_entity_poly.pdbx_seq_one_letter_code
_entity_poly.pdbx_strand_id
1 'polypeptide(L)'
;MNQRTQLRPLIFCSFAVLFNIVLSLTVVTFQLPLVFLDCIGTVFISVVFGMRYGILTGVTTNLVAGIFFGPAVIPFALFSAVIAIVISWFAKKEFTYLRAIIAGLTSAILASFVSTILRLMIYGGYSFSRTMTNLVVSILHRSGENMFMATYWSSVLENGLDKVISCLLVAWLLHLPRLKRYFHR
;
A
#
# COMPACT_ATOMS: atom_id res chain seq x y z
N MET A 1 23.01 13.80 17.60
CA MET A 1 22.53 13.15 16.35
C MET A 1 22.69 14.13 15.20
N ASN A 2 23.41 13.77 14.14
CA ASN A 2 23.85 14.71 13.10
C ASN A 2 22.68 15.10 12.17
N GLN A 3 22.45 16.39 11.93
CA GLN A 3 21.30 16.86 11.11
C GLN A 3 21.33 16.30 9.68
N ARG A 4 22.52 16.09 9.09
CA ARG A 4 22.68 15.48 7.75
C ARG A 4 22.18 14.03 7.68
N THR A 5 22.24 13.26 8.77
CA THR A 5 21.76 11.87 8.82
C THR A 5 20.24 11.73 8.84
N GLN A 6 19.49 12.79 9.21
CA GLN A 6 18.01 12.77 9.20
C GLN A 6 17.39 13.38 7.94
N LEU A 7 18.10 14.28 7.25
CA LEU A 7 17.63 14.88 6.01
C LEU A 7 17.47 13.85 4.89
N ARG A 8 18.37 12.87 4.79
CA ARG A 8 18.35 11.88 3.71
C ARG A 8 17.06 11.05 3.70
N PRO A 9 16.63 10.40 4.80
CA PRO A 9 15.34 9.71 4.84
C PRO A 9 14.15 10.60 4.44
N LEU A 10 14.09 11.84 4.92
CA LEU A 10 12.99 12.77 4.64
C LEU A 10 12.88 13.15 3.16
N ILE A 11 14.02 13.33 2.48
CA ILE A 11 14.05 13.58 1.03
C ILE A 11 13.47 12.38 0.29
N PHE A 12 13.92 11.16 0.64
CA PHE A 12 13.38 9.94 0.03
C PHE A 12 11.90 9.73 0.33
N CYS A 13 11.43 10.05 1.54
CA CYS A 13 10.00 10.02 1.87
C CYS A 13 9.20 10.96 0.95
N SER A 14 9.71 12.18 0.71
CA SER A 14 9.04 13.17 -0.15
C SER A 14 8.93 12.67 -1.60
N PHE A 15 10.01 12.10 -2.14
CA PHE A 15 9.98 11.45 -3.46
C PHE A 15 9.02 10.26 -3.49
N ALA A 16 9.01 9.43 -2.45
CA ALA A 16 8.13 8.27 -2.36
C ALA A 16 6.64 8.68 -2.33
N VAL A 17 6.30 9.75 -1.59
CA VAL A 17 4.93 10.32 -1.59
C VAL A 17 4.54 10.77 -2.99
N LEU A 18 5.38 11.58 -3.65
CA LEU A 18 5.10 12.06 -5.01
C LEU A 18 4.95 10.89 -6.00
N PHE A 19 5.83 9.89 -5.90
CA PHE A 19 5.78 8.69 -6.74
C PHE A 19 4.48 7.91 -6.56
N ASN A 20 4.05 7.68 -5.31
CA ASN A 20 2.79 7.01 -5.02
C ASN A 20 1.58 7.76 -5.61
N ILE A 21 1.57 9.10 -5.50
CA ILE A 21 0.49 9.93 -6.06
C ILE A 21 0.46 9.85 -7.59
N VAL A 22 1.60 9.98 -8.25
CA VAL A 22 1.68 9.90 -9.73
C VAL A 22 1.23 8.52 -10.22
N LEU A 23 1.64 7.44 -9.55
CA LEU A 23 1.19 6.10 -9.88
C LEU A 23 -0.32 5.94 -9.65
N SER A 24 -0.83 6.46 -8.54
CA SER A 24 -2.26 6.43 -8.23
C SER A 24 -3.08 7.17 -9.29
N LEU A 25 -2.64 8.36 -9.71
CA LEU A 25 -3.26 9.12 -10.80
C LEU A 25 -3.23 8.34 -12.11
N THR A 26 -2.09 7.74 -12.45
CA THR A 26 -1.92 6.91 -13.65
C THR A 26 -2.92 5.75 -13.66
N VAL A 27 -3.03 5.02 -12.55
CA VAL A 27 -3.98 3.91 -12.40
C VAL A 27 -5.42 4.36 -12.57
N VAL A 28 -5.80 5.50 -11.99
CA VAL A 28 -7.15 6.06 -12.11
C VAL A 28 -7.44 6.52 -13.54
N THR A 29 -6.49 7.20 -14.20
CA THR A 29 -6.64 7.68 -15.59
C THR A 29 -6.76 6.53 -16.60
N PHE A 30 -5.94 5.49 -16.47
CA PHE A 30 -5.95 4.34 -17.38
C PHE A 30 -6.95 3.24 -16.96
N GLN A 31 -7.70 3.45 -15.87
CA GLN A 31 -8.64 2.48 -15.29
C GLN A 31 -8.03 1.07 -15.14
N LEU A 32 -6.77 1.00 -14.71
CA LEU A 32 -6.07 -0.28 -14.59
C LEU A 32 -6.81 -1.19 -13.61
N PRO A 33 -7.16 -2.43 -14.02
CA PRO A 33 -7.87 -3.35 -13.15
C PRO A 33 -6.95 -3.85 -12.04
N LEU A 34 -7.51 -3.98 -10.83
CA LEU A 34 -6.97 -4.79 -9.72
C LEU A 34 -5.65 -4.33 -9.06
N VAL A 35 -5.09 -3.16 -9.42
CA VAL A 35 -3.81 -2.68 -8.87
C VAL A 35 -3.92 -1.19 -8.53
N PHE A 36 -3.42 -0.73 -7.39
CA PHE A 36 -3.39 0.69 -6.99
C PHE A 36 -2.02 1.33 -7.22
N LEU A 37 -0.94 0.53 -7.13
CA LEU A 37 0.46 0.96 -7.19
C LEU A 37 0.79 2.12 -6.21
N ASP A 38 -0.07 2.35 -5.23
CA ASP A 38 -0.07 3.50 -4.32
C ASP A 38 0.84 3.31 -3.11
N CYS A 39 1.41 2.11 -2.96
CA CYS A 39 2.19 1.72 -1.80
C CYS A 39 3.66 1.40 -2.13
N ILE A 40 4.10 1.44 -3.39
CA ILE A 40 5.48 1.05 -3.76
C ILE A 40 6.52 1.91 -3.03
N GLY A 41 6.32 3.23 -3.00
CA GLY A 41 7.18 4.15 -2.27
C GLY A 41 7.13 3.88 -0.76
N THR A 42 5.95 3.58 -0.21
CA THR A 42 5.77 3.27 1.21
C THR A 42 6.49 1.99 1.60
N VAL A 43 6.39 0.94 0.77
CA VAL A 43 7.11 -0.33 0.93
C VAL A 43 8.61 -0.09 0.88
N PHE A 44 9.10 0.65 -0.12
CA PHE A 44 10.52 0.97 -0.25
C PHE A 44 11.06 1.68 0.99
N ILE A 45 10.40 2.75 1.45
CA ILE A 45 10.82 3.49 2.64
C ILE A 45 10.75 2.61 3.89
N SER A 46 9.72 1.78 4.02
CA SER A 46 9.57 0.83 5.14
C SER A 46 10.72 -0.16 5.22
N VAL A 47 11.17 -0.67 4.07
CA VAL A 47 12.30 -1.63 4.02
C VAL A 47 13.64 -0.95 4.25
N VAL A 48 13.86 0.23 3.65
CA VAL A 48 15.17 0.90 3.64
C VAL A 48 15.43 1.75 4.88
N PHE A 49 14.44 2.54 5.31
CA PHE A 49 14.57 3.49 6.41
C PHE A 49 13.82 3.03 7.68
N GLY A 50 12.97 2.02 7.56
CA GLY A 50 12.25 1.41 8.67
C GLY A 50 10.87 2.00 8.95
N MET A 51 10.23 1.45 9.98
CA MET A 51 8.82 1.66 10.31
C MET A 51 8.40 3.13 10.43
N ARG A 52 9.17 3.95 11.16
CA ARG A 52 8.77 5.35 11.44
C ARG A 52 8.64 6.16 10.15
N TYR A 53 9.58 5.98 9.22
CA TYR A 53 9.57 6.68 7.93
C TYR A 53 8.58 6.06 6.95
N GLY A 54 8.37 4.74 7.03
CA GLY A 54 7.34 4.04 6.25
C GLY A 54 5.93 4.55 6.59
N ILE A 55 5.59 4.61 7.89
CA ILE A 55 4.30 5.14 8.35
C ILE A 55 4.14 6.59 7.93
N LEU A 56 5.16 7.42 8.13
CA LEU A 56 5.14 8.83 7.70
C LEU A 56 4.82 8.95 6.21
N THR A 57 5.53 8.19 5.37
CA THR A 57 5.33 8.20 3.90
C THR A 57 3.92 7.76 3.53
N GLY A 58 3.42 6.66 4.11
CA GLY A 58 2.09 6.13 3.79
C GLY A 58 0.95 7.04 4.24
N VAL A 59 1.04 7.59 5.45
CA VAL A 59 0.06 8.55 5.97
C VAL A 59 0.07 9.83 5.14
N THR A 60 1.25 10.42 4.90
CA THR A 60 1.35 11.64 4.08
C THR A 60 0.86 11.40 2.65
N THR A 61 1.12 10.23 2.05
CA THR A 61 0.57 9.87 0.74
C THR A 61 -0.96 9.96 0.74
N ASN A 62 -1.64 9.37 1.73
CA ASN A 62 -3.10 9.38 1.77
C ASN A 62 -3.68 10.76 2.11
N LEU A 63 -2.98 11.57 2.91
CA LEU A 63 -3.38 12.96 3.18
C LEU A 63 -3.31 13.82 1.90
N VAL A 64 -2.21 13.71 1.16
CA VAL A 64 -2.05 14.42 -0.12
C VAL A 64 -3.03 13.88 -1.16
N ALA A 65 -3.26 12.57 -1.20
CA ALA A 65 -4.26 11.94 -2.07
C ALA A 65 -5.66 12.49 -1.79
N GLY A 66 -5.98 12.84 -0.54
CA GLY A 66 -7.24 13.47 -0.17
C GLY A 66 -7.50 14.81 -0.87
N ILE A 67 -6.45 15.53 -1.28
CA ILE A 67 -6.56 16.78 -2.03
C ILE A 67 -6.96 16.52 -3.49
N PHE A 68 -6.44 15.44 -4.09
CA PHE A 68 -6.68 15.10 -5.50
C PHE A 68 -7.95 14.27 -5.73
N PHE A 69 -8.22 13.32 -4.84
CA PHE A 69 -9.29 12.33 -4.98
C PHE A 69 -10.47 12.56 -4.02
N GLY A 70 -10.36 13.57 -3.14
CA GLY A 70 -11.39 13.95 -2.18
C GLY A 70 -11.16 13.42 -0.76
N PRO A 71 -11.84 14.03 0.23
CA PRO A 71 -11.57 13.81 1.65
C PRO A 71 -11.87 12.38 2.13
N ALA A 72 -12.70 11.64 1.40
CA ALA A 72 -13.04 10.26 1.68
C ALA A 72 -11.84 9.28 1.59
N VAL A 73 -10.71 9.71 1.00
CA VAL A 73 -9.46 8.93 0.94
C VAL A 73 -8.62 9.08 2.22
N ILE A 74 -8.76 10.19 2.95
CA ILE A 74 -7.94 10.49 4.14
C ILE A 74 -7.96 9.35 5.18
N PRO A 75 -9.11 8.72 5.51
CA PRO A 75 -9.14 7.60 6.46
C PRO A 75 -8.27 6.40 6.05
N PHE A 76 -7.99 6.21 4.75
CA PHE A 76 -7.10 5.15 4.26
C PHE A 76 -5.62 5.38 4.64
N ALA A 77 -5.29 6.52 5.24
CA ALA A 77 -3.99 6.70 5.92
C ALA A 77 -3.74 5.61 6.98
N LEU A 78 -4.78 5.19 7.71
CA LEU A 78 -4.65 4.10 8.69
C LEU A 78 -4.32 2.76 8.01
N PHE A 79 -4.97 2.48 6.88
CA PHE A 79 -4.68 1.32 6.04
C PHE A 79 -3.20 1.30 5.60
N SER A 80 -2.68 2.44 5.14
CA SER A 80 -1.29 2.57 4.72
C SER A 80 -0.30 2.43 5.88
N ALA A 81 -0.66 2.91 7.08
CA ALA A 81 0.13 2.72 8.29
C ALA A 81 0.28 1.24 8.66
N VAL A 82 -0.81 0.45 8.57
CA VAL A 82 -0.77 -1.01 8.80
C VAL A 82 0.19 -1.69 7.83
N ILE A 83 0.13 -1.35 6.56
CA ILE A 83 1.04 -1.89 5.54
C ILE A 83 2.50 -1.59 5.90
N ALA A 84 2.80 -0.33 6.23
CA ALA A 84 4.15 0.08 6.61
C ALA A 84 4.68 -0.68 7.84
N ILE A 85 3.83 -0.89 8.85
CA ILE A 85 4.19 -1.65 10.06
C ILE A 85 4.54 -3.10 9.72
N VAL A 86 3.67 -3.78 8.97
CA VAL A 86 3.85 -5.19 8.60
C VAL A 86 5.12 -5.36 7.78
N ILE A 87 5.31 -4.55 6.73
CA ILE A 87 6.48 -4.64 5.85
C ILE A 87 7.77 -4.37 6.63
N SER A 88 7.76 -3.34 7.48
CA SER A 88 8.93 -3.02 8.32
C SER A 88 9.27 -4.13 9.30
N TRP A 89 8.28 -4.89 9.76
CA TRP A 89 8.51 -6.06 10.62
C TRP A 89 9.27 -7.16 9.87
N PHE A 90 8.85 -7.47 8.64
CA PHE A 90 9.53 -8.45 7.79
C PHE A 90 10.90 -7.97 7.29
N ALA A 91 11.10 -6.65 7.17
CA ALA A 91 12.35 -6.02 6.77
C ALA A 91 13.42 -5.95 7.88
N LYS A 92 13.13 -6.41 9.11
CA LYS A 92 14.14 -6.51 10.19
C LYS A 92 15.28 -7.48 9.84
N LYS A 93 15.05 -8.39 8.90
CA LYS A 93 16.04 -9.29 8.31
C LYS A 93 16.10 -9.01 6.80
N GLU A 94 17.08 -9.57 6.09
CA GLU A 94 17.22 -9.39 4.64
C GLU A 94 15.91 -9.59 3.87
N PHE A 95 15.53 -8.61 3.06
CA PHE A 95 14.25 -8.61 2.35
C PHE A 95 14.32 -9.41 1.04
N THR A 96 14.37 -10.74 1.16
CA THR A 96 14.41 -11.67 0.02
C THR A 96 13.06 -11.76 -0.70
N TYR A 97 13.04 -12.30 -1.93
CA TYR A 97 11.80 -12.49 -2.70
C TYR A 97 10.73 -13.30 -1.94
N LEU A 98 11.12 -14.36 -1.22
CA LEU A 98 10.20 -15.15 -0.42
C LEU A 98 9.57 -14.31 0.71
N ARG A 99 10.39 -13.50 1.41
CA ARG A 99 9.90 -12.59 2.44
C ARG A 99 9.03 -11.48 1.87
N ALA A 100 9.33 -11.00 0.67
CA ALA A 100 8.52 -10.02 -0.03
C ALA A 100 7.11 -10.55 -0.33
N ILE A 101 7.00 -11.80 -0.79
CA ILE A 101 5.70 -12.46 -1.01
C ILE A 101 4.93 -12.60 0.30
N ILE A 102 5.59 -13.13 1.35
CA ILE A 102 4.94 -13.33 2.66
C ILE A 102 4.52 -12.00 3.28
N ALA A 103 5.38 -10.98 3.21
CA ALA A 103 5.08 -9.63 3.70
C ALA A 103 3.93 -9.00 2.90
N GLY A 104 3.94 -9.12 1.58
CA GLY A 104 2.87 -8.65 0.70
C GLY A 104 1.53 -9.29 1.06
N LEU A 105 1.48 -10.61 1.15
CA LEU A 105 0.25 -11.35 1.48
C LEU A 105 -0.25 -11.03 2.91
N THR A 106 0.66 -11.02 3.89
CA THR A 106 0.31 -10.69 5.28
C THR A 106 -0.20 -9.26 5.40
N SER A 107 0.45 -8.31 4.71
CA SER A 107 0.00 -6.91 4.69
C SER A 107 -1.34 -6.78 3.99
N ALA A 108 -1.61 -7.52 2.92
CA ALA A 108 -2.88 -7.51 2.22
C ALA A 108 -4.02 -8.03 3.10
N ILE A 109 -3.84 -9.14 3.81
CA ILE A 109 -4.86 -9.69 4.71
C ILE A 109 -5.18 -8.70 5.83
N LEU A 110 -4.15 -8.21 6.55
CA LEU A 110 -4.34 -7.32 7.69
C LEU A 110 -4.88 -5.95 7.29
N ALA A 111 -4.34 -5.37 6.22
CA ALA A 111 -4.79 -4.08 5.74
C ALA A 111 -6.19 -4.17 5.11
N SER A 112 -6.55 -5.30 4.47
CA SER A 112 -7.90 -5.48 3.91
C SER A 112 -8.98 -5.48 4.97
N PHE A 113 -8.69 -5.92 6.20
CA PHE A 113 -9.63 -5.82 7.32
C PHE A 113 -9.95 -4.35 7.63
N VAL A 114 -8.91 -3.51 7.75
CA VAL A 114 -9.08 -2.06 7.97
C VAL A 114 -9.79 -1.40 6.79
N SER A 115 -9.38 -1.72 5.55
CA SER A 115 -10.01 -1.23 4.33
C SER A 115 -11.50 -1.58 4.27
N THR A 116 -11.88 -2.79 4.71
CA THR A 116 -13.28 -3.24 4.72
C THR A 116 -14.14 -2.38 5.62
N ILE A 117 -13.68 -2.12 6.85
CA ILE A 117 -14.40 -1.27 7.81
C ILE A 117 -14.58 0.15 7.22
N LEU A 118 -13.51 0.72 6.68
CA LEU A 118 -13.55 2.04 6.05
C LEU A 118 -14.51 2.08 4.84
N ARG A 119 -14.48 1.06 3.98
CA ARG A 119 -15.38 0.95 2.81
C ARG A 119 -16.84 0.81 3.21
N LEU A 120 -17.14 0.06 4.26
CA LEU A 120 -18.50 -0.07 4.79
C LEU A 120 -19.03 1.27 5.31
N MET A 121 -18.21 2.01 6.06
CA MET A 121 -18.61 3.30 6.63
C MET A 121 -18.77 4.40 5.58
N ILE A 122 -17.90 4.43 4.56
CA ILE A 122 -17.82 5.55 3.61
C ILE A 122 -18.64 5.28 2.34
N TYR A 123 -18.65 4.02 1.87
CA TYR A 123 -19.18 3.65 0.55
C TYR A 123 -20.21 2.50 0.62
N GLY A 124 -20.67 2.12 1.81
CA GLY A 124 -21.63 1.02 1.98
C GLY A 124 -21.10 -0.36 1.57
N GLY A 125 -19.78 -0.56 1.56
CA GLY A 125 -19.13 -1.82 1.19
C GLY A 125 -18.50 -1.84 -0.21
N TYR A 126 -18.78 -0.82 -1.01
CA TYR A 126 -18.19 -0.67 -2.34
C TYR A 126 -16.89 0.16 -2.30
N SER A 127 -16.21 0.23 -3.44
CA SER A 127 -15.01 1.02 -3.65
C SER A 127 -15.30 2.22 -4.55
N PHE A 128 -14.69 3.37 -4.24
CA PHE A 128 -14.90 4.68 -4.87
C PHE A 128 -14.90 4.69 -6.41
N SER A 129 -13.98 3.97 -7.06
CA SER A 129 -13.78 4.05 -8.52
C SER A 129 -13.43 2.70 -9.16
N ARG A 130 -13.87 1.58 -8.56
CA ARG A 130 -13.36 0.24 -8.93
C ARG A 130 -14.47 -0.67 -9.45
N THR A 131 -14.62 -0.70 -10.77
CA THR A 131 -15.63 -1.54 -11.44
C THR A 131 -15.45 -3.03 -11.11
N MET A 132 -14.23 -3.57 -11.19
CA MET A 132 -14.00 -5.01 -10.92
C MET A 132 -14.17 -5.39 -9.46
N THR A 133 -13.65 -4.59 -8.53
CA THR A 133 -13.82 -4.82 -7.09
C THR A 133 -15.31 -4.77 -6.71
N ASN A 134 -16.06 -3.81 -7.25
CA ASN A 134 -17.50 -3.68 -7.01
C ASN A 134 -18.28 -4.83 -7.64
N LEU A 135 -17.86 -5.33 -8.81
CA LEU A 135 -18.43 -6.52 -9.41
C LEU A 135 -18.25 -7.74 -8.49
N VAL A 136 -17.04 -7.97 -7.97
CA VAL A 136 -16.78 -9.08 -7.03
C VAL A 136 -17.65 -8.94 -5.77
N VAL A 137 -17.74 -7.74 -5.18
CA VAL A 137 -18.63 -7.50 -4.03
C VAL A 137 -20.08 -7.85 -4.39
N SER A 138 -20.57 -7.39 -5.55
CA SER A 138 -21.95 -7.62 -5.96
C SER A 138 -22.25 -9.10 -6.22
N ILE A 139 -21.31 -9.85 -6.80
CA ILE A 139 -21.45 -11.29 -7.06
C ILE A 139 -21.51 -12.05 -5.74
N LEU A 140 -20.57 -11.78 -4.82
CA LEU A 140 -20.52 -12.43 -3.52
C LEU A 140 -21.76 -12.10 -2.69
N HIS A 141 -22.19 -10.84 -2.69
CA HIS A 141 -23.40 -10.45 -1.97
C HIS A 141 -24.66 -11.10 -2.54
N ARG A 142 -24.77 -11.20 -3.88
CA ARG A 142 -25.86 -11.92 -4.55
C ARG A 142 -25.82 -13.43 -4.32
N SER A 143 -24.65 -14.02 -4.08
CA SER A 143 -24.53 -15.43 -3.71
C SER A 143 -24.90 -15.72 -2.24
N GLY A 144 -25.37 -14.72 -1.50
CA GLY A 144 -25.84 -14.86 -0.12
C GLY A 144 -24.83 -14.48 0.96
N GLU A 145 -23.65 -13.98 0.59
CA GLU A 145 -22.68 -13.50 1.57
C GLU A 145 -23.14 -12.18 2.19
N ASN A 146 -22.85 -12.03 3.48
CA ASN A 146 -23.04 -10.76 4.17
C ASN A 146 -22.14 -9.68 3.53
N MET A 147 -22.62 -8.44 3.46
CA MET A 147 -21.89 -7.33 2.81
C MET A 147 -20.47 -7.16 3.35
N PHE A 148 -20.26 -7.41 4.65
CA PHE A 148 -18.93 -7.40 5.27
C PHE A 148 -17.98 -8.43 4.63
N MET A 149 -18.40 -9.69 4.50
CA MET A 149 -17.57 -10.76 3.94
C MET A 149 -17.34 -10.58 2.45
N ALA A 150 -18.37 -10.15 1.71
CA ALA A 150 -18.26 -9.81 0.30
C ALA A 150 -17.22 -8.69 0.07
N THR A 151 -17.28 -7.63 0.88
CA THR A 151 -16.32 -6.51 0.84
C THR A 151 -14.92 -6.97 1.22
N TYR A 152 -14.80 -7.80 2.27
CA TYR A 152 -13.52 -8.29 2.76
C TYR A 152 -12.79 -9.13 1.73
N TRP A 153 -13.44 -10.14 1.15
CA TRP A 153 -12.80 -11.00 0.15
C TRP A 153 -12.45 -10.25 -1.13
N SER A 154 -13.31 -9.33 -1.55
CA SER A 154 -12.99 -8.44 -2.68
C SER A 154 -11.76 -7.56 -2.39
N SER A 155 -11.69 -7.00 -1.18
CA SER A 155 -10.55 -6.20 -0.71
C SER A 155 -9.26 -7.03 -0.61
N VAL A 156 -9.33 -8.28 -0.14
CA VAL A 156 -8.16 -9.19 -0.06
C VAL A 156 -7.63 -9.55 -1.44
N LEU A 157 -8.51 -9.83 -2.41
CA LEU A 157 -8.10 -10.11 -3.79
C LEU A 157 -7.39 -8.91 -4.42
N GLU A 158 -8.00 -7.73 -4.29
CA GLU A 158 -7.47 -6.48 -4.83
C GLU A 158 -6.14 -6.08 -4.17
N ASN A 159 -6.10 -6.03 -2.84
CA ASN A 159 -4.89 -5.65 -2.11
C ASN A 159 -3.81 -6.73 -2.16
N GLY A 160 -4.19 -8.00 -2.28
CA GLY A 160 -3.28 -9.13 -2.36
C GLY A 160 -2.36 -9.04 -3.58
N LEU A 161 -2.97 -8.89 -4.76
CA LEU A 161 -2.20 -8.73 -6.00
C LEU A 161 -1.30 -7.49 -5.94
N ASP A 162 -1.88 -6.35 -5.55
CA ASP A 162 -1.16 -5.09 -5.50
C ASP A 162 0.04 -5.11 -4.54
N LYS A 163 -0.13 -5.66 -3.33
CA LYS A 163 0.92 -5.64 -2.29
C LYS A 163 1.98 -6.70 -2.54
N VAL A 164 1.63 -7.85 -3.11
CA VAL A 164 2.63 -8.84 -3.55
C VAL A 164 3.49 -8.28 -4.68
N ILE A 165 2.87 -7.67 -5.70
CA ILE A 165 3.60 -7.04 -6.81
C ILE A 165 4.49 -5.92 -6.29
N SER A 166 3.96 -5.02 -5.45
CA SER A 166 4.73 -3.91 -4.87
C SER A 166 5.94 -4.38 -4.06
N CYS A 167 5.75 -5.40 -3.20
CA CYS A 167 6.84 -5.97 -2.42
C CYS A 167 7.89 -6.66 -3.29
N LEU A 168 7.48 -7.41 -4.32
CA LEU A 168 8.40 -8.06 -5.25
C LEU A 168 9.21 -7.04 -6.06
N LEU A 169 8.58 -5.96 -6.53
CA LEU A 169 9.25 -4.87 -7.22
C LEU A 169 10.31 -4.20 -6.33
N VAL A 170 9.98 -3.95 -5.06
CA VAL A 170 10.96 -3.40 -4.10
C VAL A 170 12.08 -4.39 -3.79
N ALA A 171 11.77 -5.68 -3.62
CA ALA A 171 12.81 -6.70 -3.45
C ALA A 171 13.74 -6.74 -4.67
N TRP A 172 13.20 -6.77 -5.88
CA TRP A 172 13.98 -6.73 -7.11
C TRP A 172 14.87 -5.47 -7.19
N LEU A 173 14.29 -4.30 -6.89
CA LEU A 173 15.01 -3.01 -6.88
C LEU A 173 16.20 -3.02 -5.90
N LEU A 174 16.04 -3.62 -4.72
CA LEU A 174 17.09 -3.71 -3.70
C LEU A 174 18.18 -4.73 -4.04
N HIS A 175 17.86 -5.76 -4.83
CA HIS A 175 18.83 -6.74 -5.29
C HIS A 175 19.63 -6.27 -6.51
N LEU A 176 19.28 -5.14 -7.12
CA LEU A 176 20.07 -4.56 -8.21
C LEU A 176 21.47 -4.15 -7.70
N PRO A 177 22.55 -4.56 -8.37
CA PRO A 177 23.92 -4.36 -7.89
C PRO A 177 24.31 -2.89 -7.73
N ARG A 178 23.66 -1.98 -8.48
CA ARG A 178 23.87 -0.53 -8.38
C ARG A 178 23.29 0.06 -7.09
N LEU A 179 22.15 -0.43 -6.64
CA LEU A 179 21.43 0.07 -5.46
C LEU A 179 21.90 -0.62 -4.17
N LYS A 180 22.37 -1.87 -4.27
CA LYS A 180 22.98 -2.60 -3.15
C LYS A 180 24.09 -1.79 -2.47
N ARG A 181 24.88 -1.02 -3.24
CA ARG A 181 25.99 -0.19 -2.73
C ARG A 181 25.55 1.00 -1.86
N TYR A 182 24.30 1.47 -1.98
CA TYR A 182 23.79 2.63 -1.26
C TYR A 182 22.92 2.29 -0.04
N PHE A 183 22.31 1.10 -0.04
CA PHE A 183 21.25 0.75 0.93
C PHE A 183 21.49 -0.55 1.71
N HIS A 184 22.48 -1.37 1.37
CA HIS A 184 22.90 -2.42 2.30
C HIS A 184 23.73 -1.83 3.45
N ARG A 185 23.31 -2.18 4.67
CA ARG A 185 24.15 -2.14 5.88
C ARG A 185 24.85 -3.48 6.04
#